data_AF-A0A919LPS2-F1
#
_entry.id   AF-A0A919LPS2-F1
#
_cell.length_a   1.000
_cell.length_b   1.000
_cell.length_c   1.000
_cell.angle_alpha   90.00
_cell.angle_beta   90.00
_cell.angle_gamma   90.00
#
_symmetry.space_group_name_H-M   'P 1'
#
loop_
_entity.id
_entity.type
_entity.pdbx_description
1 polymer ?
#
loop_
_entity_poly.entity_id
_entity_poly.type
_entity_poly.pdbx_seq_one_letter_code
_entity_poly.pdbx_strand_id
1 'polypeptide(L)'
;MVKMESAVDRHVFYISDGTAITAEVLGHAVMSQFPVAISSVTLPFVENISRARAVKEQIDAIYQQTGIRPLVFYSIVIPEIRDIILQSEGFCQDIVQALVAPLQQELNLDPTPVAHRTHGLNPGNLIKYDARIAAIDYTLAHDDGISLRNLDRRR
;
A
#
# COMPACT_ATOMS: atom_id res chain seq x y z
N MET A 1 -24.40 29.62 12.01
CA MET A 1 -22.94 29.49 12.20
C MET A 1 -22.69 28.09 12.74
N VAL A 2 -22.41 27.14 11.85
CA VAL A 2 -22.19 25.73 12.23
C VAL A 2 -20.80 25.65 12.83
N LYS A 3 -20.69 25.19 14.08
CA LYS A 3 -19.41 24.79 14.67
C LYS A 3 -18.85 23.67 13.79
N MET A 4 -17.79 23.95 13.04
CA MET A 4 -16.90 22.90 12.56
C MET A 4 -16.37 22.20 13.81
N GLU A 5 -16.91 21.00 14.11
CA GLU A 5 -16.25 20.06 15.00
C GLU A 5 -14.81 19.91 14.50
N SER A 6 -13.84 20.09 15.39
CA SER A 6 -12.44 19.86 15.07
C SER A 6 -12.32 18.44 14.52
N ALA A 7 -12.00 18.31 13.23
CA ALA A 7 -11.72 17.02 12.64
C ALA A 7 -10.65 16.34 13.51
N VAL A 8 -10.96 15.17 14.06
CA VAL A 8 -9.99 14.41 14.84
C VAL A 8 -8.87 14.02 13.87
N ASP A 9 -7.68 14.60 14.04
CA ASP A 9 -6.51 14.23 13.25
C ASP A 9 -6.12 12.79 13.60
N ARG A 10 -6.22 11.91 12.61
CA ARG A 10 -5.87 10.49 12.73
C ARG A 10 -4.50 10.27 12.13
N HIS A 11 -3.57 9.79 12.95
CA HIS A 11 -2.30 9.27 12.45
C HIS A 11 -2.49 7.86 11.87
N VAL A 12 -2.01 7.66 10.65
CA VAL A 12 -2.15 6.40 9.91
C VAL A 12 -0.77 5.94 9.43
N PHE A 13 -0.43 4.70 9.72
CA PHE A 13 0.82 4.06 9.30
C PHE A 13 0.50 2.99 8.26
N TYR A 14 1.16 3.04 7.11
CA TYR A 14 1.16 1.98 6.10
C TYR A 14 2.50 1.26 6.14
N ILE A 15 2.52 0.02 6.62
CA ILE A 15 3.77 -0.72 6.88
C ILE A 15 3.84 -1.96 6.01
N SER A 16 5.01 -2.23 5.42
CA SER A 16 5.23 -3.50 4.72
C SER A 16 6.68 -3.96 4.79
N ASP A 17 6.86 -5.28 4.75
CA ASP A 17 8.15 -5.91 4.45
C ASP A 17 8.50 -5.87 2.95
N GLY A 18 7.62 -5.35 2.09
CA GLY A 18 7.89 -5.01 0.69
C GLY A 18 7.76 -3.50 0.43
N THR A 19 7.16 -3.11 -0.68
CA THR A 19 7.08 -1.69 -1.12
C THR A 19 6.04 -0.85 -0.39
N ALA A 20 5.17 -1.46 0.43
CA ALA A 20 4.01 -0.82 1.09
C ALA A 20 2.92 -0.24 0.18
N ILE A 21 3.06 -0.31 -1.15
CA ILE A 21 2.07 0.21 -2.13
C ILE A 21 0.67 -0.39 -1.87
N THR A 22 0.60 -1.70 -1.63
CA THR A 22 -0.68 -2.37 -1.34
C THR A 22 -1.33 -1.84 -0.07
N ALA A 23 -0.55 -1.64 0.99
CA ALA A 23 -1.06 -1.15 2.27
C ALA A 23 -1.54 0.31 2.16
N GLU A 24 -0.78 1.13 1.44
CA GLU A 24 -1.10 2.54 1.21
C GLU A 24 -2.38 2.71 0.37
N VAL A 25 -2.46 2.05 -0.80
CA VAL A 25 -3.62 2.19 -1.69
C VAL A 25 -4.90 1.71 -1.02
N LEU A 26 -4.88 0.53 -0.40
CA LEU A 26 -6.07 -0.02 0.25
C LEU A 26 -6.43 0.74 1.51
N GLY A 27 -5.43 1.07 2.35
CA GLY A 27 -5.66 1.84 3.55
C GLY A 27 -6.21 3.23 3.24
N HIS A 28 -5.70 3.92 2.23
CA HIS A 28 -6.24 5.20 1.78
C HIS A 28 -7.69 5.07 1.28
N ALA A 29 -7.99 4.02 0.50
CA ALA A 29 -9.35 3.76 0.01
C ALA A 29 -10.35 3.43 1.13
N VAL A 30 -9.91 2.76 2.20
CA VAL A 30 -10.74 2.54 3.39
C VAL A 30 -10.95 3.85 4.15
N MET A 31 -9.87 4.60 4.38
CA MET A 31 -9.91 5.79 5.20
C MET A 31 -10.68 6.95 4.54
N SER A 32 -10.75 7.02 3.21
CA SER A 32 -11.53 8.03 2.49
C SER A 32 -13.05 7.94 2.73
N GLN A 33 -13.54 6.83 3.30
CA GLN A 33 -14.94 6.65 3.67
C GLN A 33 -15.30 7.33 4.99
N PHE A 34 -14.31 7.84 5.72
CA PHE A 34 -14.51 8.50 7.02
C PHE A 34 -14.24 10.00 6.89
N PRO A 35 -15.12 10.88 7.42
CA PRO A 35 -14.92 12.34 7.39
C PRO A 35 -13.94 12.79 8.47
N VAL A 36 -12.70 12.30 8.44
CA VAL A 36 -11.64 12.61 9.40
C VAL A 36 -10.40 13.16 8.67
N ALA A 37 -9.67 14.05 9.32
CA ALA A 37 -8.39 14.51 8.82
C ALA A 37 -7.33 13.45 9.11
N ILE A 38 -6.45 13.20 8.13
CA ILE A 38 -5.50 12.08 8.17
C ILE A 38 -4.09 12.61 7.99
N SER A 39 -3.21 12.24 8.91
CA SER A 39 -1.76 12.39 8.79
C SER A 39 -1.15 11.00 8.61
N SER A 40 -0.77 10.67 7.39
CA SER A 40 -0.29 9.32 7.06
C SER A 40 1.21 9.26 6.82
N VAL A 41 1.83 8.12 7.17
CA VAL A 41 3.21 7.79 6.85
C VAL A 41 3.31 6.39 6.24
N THR A 42 4.09 6.26 5.17
CA THR A 42 4.33 5.00 4.46
C THR A 42 5.74 4.50 4.76
N LEU A 43 5.85 3.27 5.25
CA LEU A 43 7.07 2.65 5.74
C LEU A 43 7.33 1.33 4.99
N PRO A 44 8.02 1.38 3.85
CA PRO A 44 8.39 0.19 3.08
C PRO A 44 9.62 -0.52 3.66
N PHE A 45 9.85 -1.76 3.26
CA PHE A 45 11.03 -2.58 3.57
C PHE A 45 11.33 -2.69 5.07
N VAL A 46 10.29 -2.90 5.88
CA VAL A 46 10.41 -3.23 7.31
C VAL A 46 10.69 -4.73 7.44
N GLU A 47 11.93 -5.12 7.14
CA GLU A 47 12.34 -6.52 6.99
C GLU A 47 13.24 -7.01 8.14
N ASN A 48 13.64 -6.13 9.05
CA ASN A 48 14.53 -6.48 10.17
C ASN A 48 14.03 -5.95 11.51
N ILE A 49 14.43 -6.64 12.58
CA ILE A 49 14.00 -6.38 13.96
C ILE A 49 14.30 -4.93 14.37
N SER A 50 15.46 -4.40 14.00
CA SER A 50 15.85 -3.04 14.37
C SER A 50 14.90 -2.01 13.78
N ARG A 51 14.54 -2.17 12.50
CA ARG A 51 13.60 -1.27 11.82
C ARG A 51 12.19 -1.43 12.37
N ALA A 52 11.74 -2.66 12.63
CA ALA A 52 10.44 -2.92 13.24
C ALA A 52 10.31 -2.24 14.62
N ARG A 53 11.35 -2.31 15.45
CA ARG A 53 11.39 -1.64 16.75
C ARG A 53 11.33 -0.12 16.62
N ALA A 54 12.10 0.47 15.70
CA ALA A 54 12.06 1.90 15.45
C ALA A 54 10.66 2.36 14.99
N VAL A 55 9.97 1.57 14.17
CA VAL A 55 8.60 1.87 13.75
C VAL A 55 7.61 1.76 14.92
N LYS A 56 7.73 0.71 15.75
CA LYS A 56 6.95 0.60 16.99
C LYS A 56 7.15 1.82 17.90
N GLU A 57 8.39 2.23 18.13
CA GLU A 57 8.71 3.41 18.95
C GLU A 57 8.08 4.69 18.39
N GLN A 58 8.04 4.87 17.06
CA GLN A 58 7.37 6.01 16.44
C GLN A 58 5.85 5.99 16.68
N ILE A 59 5.22 4.83 16.52
CA ILE A 59 3.77 4.66 16.78
C ILE A 59 3.46 4.97 18.24
N ASP A 60 4.23 4.39 19.15
CA ASP A 60 4.07 4.56 20.59
C ASP A 60 4.28 6.03 20.98
N ALA A 61 5.31 6.69 20.45
CA ALA A 61 5.58 8.10 20.73
C ALA A 61 4.41 9.01 20.31
N ILE A 62 3.80 8.77 19.14
CA ILE A 62 2.62 9.54 18.70
C ILE A 62 1.45 9.30 19.66
N TYR A 63 1.23 8.06 20.08
CA TYR A 63 0.17 7.77 21.05
C TYR A 63 0.41 8.49 22.38
N GLN A 64 1.63 8.45 22.91
CA GLN A 64 1.98 9.12 24.17
C GLN A 64 1.84 10.65 24.08
N GLN A 65 2.13 11.25 22.91
CA GLN A 65 2.05 12.69 22.71
C GLN A 65 0.61 13.19 22.51
N THR A 66 -0.19 12.44 21.74
CA THR A 66 -1.53 12.87 21.32
C THR A 66 -2.66 12.29 22.17
N GLY A 67 -2.42 11.18 22.86
CA GLY A 67 -3.45 10.37 23.52
C GLY A 67 -4.39 9.65 22.53
N ILE A 68 -4.20 9.81 21.23
CA ILE A 68 -5.05 9.28 20.18
C ILE A 68 -4.36 8.08 19.54
N ARG A 69 -4.99 6.91 19.65
CA ARG A 69 -4.43 5.65 19.16
C ARG A 69 -4.19 5.69 17.63
N PRO A 70 -2.95 5.58 17.12
CA PRO A 70 -2.67 5.56 15.68
C PRO A 70 -3.28 4.34 15.00
N LEU A 71 -3.68 4.47 13.73
CA LEU A 71 -4.10 3.34 12.90
C LEU A 71 -2.89 2.77 12.18
N VAL A 72 -2.74 1.45 12.19
CA VAL A 72 -1.59 0.76 11.59
C VAL A 72 -2.11 -0.28 10.61
N PHE A 73 -2.02 0.04 9.33
CA PHE A 73 -2.31 -0.86 8.24
C PHE A 73 -1.02 -1.55 7.81
N TYR A 74 -0.98 -2.87 7.86
CA TYR A 74 0.25 -3.60 7.53
C TYR A 74 0.05 -4.77 6.57
N SER A 75 1.15 -5.09 5.89
CA SER A 75 1.35 -6.29 5.07
C SER A 75 2.75 -6.80 5.37
N ILE A 76 2.87 -7.67 6.38
CA ILE A 76 4.14 -8.24 6.87
C ILE A 76 3.97 -9.75 6.96
N VAL A 77 4.80 -10.49 6.22
CA VAL A 77 4.79 -11.96 6.19
C VAL A 77 5.70 -12.54 7.26
N ILE A 78 6.82 -11.85 7.58
CA ILE A 78 7.81 -12.33 8.54
C ILE A 78 7.23 -12.25 9.97
N PRO A 79 7.00 -13.39 10.67
CA PRO A 79 6.30 -13.40 11.96
C PRO A 79 6.97 -12.55 13.03
N GLU A 80 8.30 -12.63 13.15
CA GLU A 80 9.07 -11.88 14.15
C GLU A 80 8.91 -10.35 13.98
N ILE A 81 8.83 -9.88 12.74
CA ILE A 81 8.65 -8.47 12.44
C ILE A 81 7.21 -8.04 12.70
N ARG A 82 6.24 -8.86 12.27
CA ARG A 82 4.82 -8.65 12.52
C ARG A 82 4.55 -8.55 14.02
N ASP A 83 5.08 -9.47 14.81
CA ASP A 83 4.81 -9.54 16.24
C ASP A 83 5.37 -8.31 16.98
N ILE A 84 6.50 -7.75 16.54
CA ILE A 84 7.00 -6.47 17.06
C ILE A 84 6.04 -5.31 16.75
N ILE A 85 5.50 -5.23 15.53
CA ILE A 85 4.55 -4.18 15.15
C ILE A 85 3.24 -4.34 15.93
N LEU A 86 2.76 -5.56 16.13
CA LEU A 86 1.54 -5.85 16.91
C LEU A 86 1.67 -5.51 18.39
N GLN A 87 2.89 -5.44 18.93
CA GLN A 87 3.15 -4.99 20.29
C GLN A 87 3.11 -3.45 20.43
N SER A 88 2.96 -2.70 19.34
CA SER A 88 2.79 -1.24 19.42
C SER A 88 1.45 -0.84 20.05
N GLU A 89 1.38 0.39 20.53
CA GLU A 89 0.16 1.02 21.02
C GLU A 89 -0.84 1.31 19.89
N GLY A 90 -0.46 1.10 18.62
CA GLY A 90 -1.33 1.30 17.46
C GLY A 90 -2.49 0.30 17.39
N PHE A 91 -3.54 0.67 16.64
CA PHE A 91 -4.58 -0.26 16.22
C PHE A 91 -4.16 -0.93 14.92
N CYS A 92 -3.66 -2.16 15.01
CA CYS A 92 -3.06 -2.87 13.89
C CYS A 92 -4.07 -3.70 13.10
N GLN A 93 -4.11 -3.49 11.79
CA GLN A 93 -4.96 -4.20 10.85
C GLN A 93 -4.11 -4.82 9.73
N ASP A 94 -4.19 -6.15 9.62
CA ASP A 94 -3.62 -6.88 8.49
C ASP A 94 -4.54 -6.72 7.27
N ILE A 95 -4.06 -6.00 6.25
CA ILE A 95 -4.84 -5.76 5.04
C ILE A 95 -4.90 -7.02 4.16
N VAL A 96 -3.79 -7.77 4.08
CA VAL A 96 -3.71 -8.94 3.21
C VAL A 96 -4.64 -10.02 3.75
N GLN A 97 -4.57 -10.30 5.05
CA GLN A 97 -5.43 -11.31 5.67
C GLN A 97 -6.90 -10.93 5.60
N ALA A 98 -7.25 -9.64 5.71
CA ALA A 98 -8.62 -9.17 5.57
C ALA A 98 -9.23 -9.46 4.18
N LEU A 99 -8.42 -9.45 3.12
CA LEU A 99 -8.86 -9.78 1.76
C LEU A 99 -8.73 -11.28 1.44
N VAL A 100 -7.77 -11.96 2.04
CA VAL A 100 -7.53 -13.39 1.81
C VAL A 100 -8.58 -14.25 2.51
N ALA A 101 -9.00 -13.89 3.73
CA ALA A 101 -9.92 -14.73 4.51
C ALA A 101 -11.25 -15.04 3.81
N PRO A 102 -11.95 -14.07 3.17
CA PRO A 102 -13.16 -14.37 2.40
C PRO A 102 -12.90 -15.28 1.19
N LEU A 103 -11.75 -15.12 0.52
CA LEU A 103 -11.37 -15.94 -0.63
C LEU A 103 -10.97 -17.36 -0.23
N GLN A 104 -10.31 -17.53 0.91
CA GLN A 104 -10.00 -18.86 1.47
C GLN A 104 -11.29 -19.63 1.75
N GLN A 105 -12.31 -18.97 2.30
CA GLN A 105 -13.62 -19.57 2.53
C GLN A 105 -14.31 -19.96 1.23
N GLU A 106 -14.29 -19.08 0.23
CA GLU A 106 -14.92 -19.34 -1.07
C GLU A 106 -14.18 -20.44 -1.87
N LEU A 107 -12.86 -20.46 -1.82
CA LEU A 107 -12.03 -21.39 -2.58
C LEU A 107 -11.80 -22.73 -1.86
N ASN A 108 -12.09 -22.83 -0.57
CA ASN A 108 -11.74 -23.98 0.28
C ASN A 108 -10.26 -24.37 0.18
N LEU A 109 -9.37 -23.36 0.14
CA LEU A 109 -7.92 -23.55 0.04
C LEU A 109 -7.18 -22.65 1.02
N ASP A 110 -6.21 -23.23 1.72
CA ASP A 110 -5.35 -22.46 2.61
C ASP A 110 -4.40 -21.55 1.81
N PRO A 111 -4.26 -20.27 2.20
CA PRO A 111 -3.30 -19.38 1.57
C PRO A 111 -1.88 -19.86 1.84
N THR A 112 -1.00 -19.67 0.85
CA THR A 112 0.45 -19.92 1.00
C THR A 112 1.19 -18.60 1.08
N PRO A 113 1.45 -18.06 2.28
CA PRO A 113 2.21 -16.83 2.43
C PRO A 113 3.66 -17.05 1.97
N VAL A 114 4.15 -16.21 1.07
CA VAL A 114 5.55 -16.23 0.61
C VAL A 114 6.11 -14.84 0.75
N ALA A 115 7.13 -14.68 1.60
CA ALA A 115 7.85 -13.42 1.74
C ALA A 115 8.43 -12.97 0.38
N HIS A 116 8.40 -11.67 0.09
CA HIS A 116 8.92 -11.05 -1.15
C HIS A 116 8.17 -11.38 -2.46
N ARG A 117 7.00 -12.04 -2.43
CA ARG A 117 6.24 -12.34 -3.66
C ARG A 117 5.45 -11.15 -4.23
N THR A 118 5.23 -10.12 -3.42
CA THR A 118 4.67 -8.84 -3.85
C THR A 118 5.80 -7.97 -4.37
N HIS A 119 5.92 -7.92 -5.70
CA HIS A 119 6.80 -7.06 -6.52
C HIS A 119 8.15 -7.63 -6.99
N GLY A 120 8.51 -8.87 -6.63
CA GLY A 120 9.56 -9.61 -7.33
C GLY A 120 9.08 -10.08 -8.71
N LEU A 121 9.74 -9.65 -9.78
CA LEU A 121 9.58 -10.15 -11.14
C LEU A 121 9.75 -11.69 -11.17
N ASN A 122 8.66 -12.45 -11.08
CA ASN A 122 8.68 -13.89 -11.33
C ASN A 122 8.71 -14.16 -12.84
N PRO A 123 9.27 -15.29 -13.33
CA PRO A 123 9.28 -15.64 -14.76
C PRO A 123 7.90 -15.58 -15.43
N GLY A 124 6.82 -15.88 -14.69
CA GLY A 124 5.44 -15.77 -15.17
C GLY A 124 4.85 -14.35 -15.15
N ASN A 125 5.45 -13.41 -14.41
CA ASN A 125 5.05 -12.00 -14.36
C ASN A 125 5.90 -11.11 -15.27
N LEU A 126 7.12 -11.53 -15.66
CA LEU A 126 7.92 -10.84 -16.69
C LEU A 126 7.13 -10.68 -17.99
N ILE A 127 6.53 -11.77 -18.49
CA ILE A 127 5.78 -11.76 -19.75
C ILE A 127 4.61 -10.76 -19.69
N LYS A 128 3.96 -10.60 -18.54
CA LYS A 128 2.86 -9.63 -18.33
C LYS A 128 3.37 -8.20 -18.15
N TYR A 129 4.56 -8.03 -17.59
CA TYR A 129 5.21 -6.73 -17.47
C TYR A 129 5.72 -6.23 -18.83
N ASP A 130 6.35 -7.11 -19.61
CA ASP A 130 6.83 -6.83 -20.97
C ASP A 130 5.67 -6.51 -21.90
N ALA A 131 4.53 -7.21 -21.78
CA ALA A 131 3.32 -6.87 -22.53
C ALA A 131 2.75 -5.49 -22.16
N ARG A 132 2.89 -5.05 -20.90
CA ARG A 132 2.48 -3.70 -20.47
C ARG A 132 3.45 -2.62 -20.94
N ILE A 133 4.76 -2.87 -20.89
CA ILE A 133 5.78 -1.96 -21.45
C ILE A 133 5.54 -1.79 -22.95
N ALA A 134 5.36 -2.88 -23.70
CA ALA A 134 5.09 -2.84 -25.13
C ALA A 134 3.77 -2.13 -25.47
N ALA A 135 2.74 -2.27 -24.64
CA ALA A 135 1.48 -1.54 -24.83
C ALA A 135 1.64 -0.04 -24.54
N ILE A 136 2.40 0.34 -23.50
CA ILE A 136 2.71 1.75 -23.20
C ILE A 136 3.53 2.36 -24.34
N ASP A 137 4.58 1.70 -24.83
CA ASP A 137 5.39 2.19 -25.95
C ASP A 137 4.58 2.31 -27.25
N TYR A 138 3.66 1.37 -27.53
CA TYR A 138 2.77 1.47 -28.68
C TYR A 138 1.83 2.67 -28.57
N THR A 139 1.27 2.91 -27.38
CA THR A 139 0.37 4.05 -27.14
C THR A 139 1.14 5.36 -27.20
N LEU A 140 2.34 5.44 -26.61
CA LEU A 140 3.20 6.61 -26.63
C LEU A 140 3.69 6.96 -28.04
N ALA A 141 3.92 5.95 -28.90
CA ALA A 141 4.33 6.16 -30.29
C ALA A 141 3.17 6.47 -31.25
N HIS A 142 1.90 6.31 -30.82
CA HIS A 142 0.72 6.45 -31.68
C HIS A 142 -0.34 7.45 -31.15
N ASP A 143 -0.11 8.14 -30.04
CA ASP A 143 -1.05 9.15 -29.48
C ASP A 143 -0.88 10.57 -30.06
N ASP A 144 0.05 10.77 -31.00
CA ASP A 144 0.09 11.99 -31.82
C ASP A 144 -0.82 11.79 -33.04
N GLY A 145 -2.12 12.05 -32.84
CA GLY A 145 -3.08 12.17 -33.94
C GLY A 145 -2.51 13.02 -35.09
N ILE A 146 -2.29 12.39 -36.24
CA ILE A 146 -2.18 12.95 -37.59
C ILE A 146 -1.73 14.42 -37.61
N SER A 147 -0.41 14.67 -37.53
CA SER A 147 0.12 15.93 -38.06
C SER A 147 0.11 15.88 -39.58
N LEU A 148 -0.97 16.41 -40.13
CA LEU A 148 -1.12 16.94 -41.49
C LEU A 148 0.13 17.73 -41.90
N ARG A 149 1.12 17.06 -42.48
CA ARG A 149 2.18 17.74 -43.23
C ARG A 149 2.81 16.77 -44.22
N ASN A 150 2.15 16.56 -45.35
CA ASN A 150 2.74 16.18 -46.64
C ASN A 150 1.69 16.18 -47.78
N LEU A 151 0.93 17.28 -47.92
CA LEU A 151 0.16 17.53 -49.15
C LEU A 151 0.93 18.34 -50.21
N ASP A 152 2.14 18.81 -49.94
CA ASP A 152 2.96 19.49 -50.95
C ASP A 152 4.23 18.70 -51.30
N ARG A 153 4.03 17.49 -51.86
CA ARG A 153 4.96 16.94 -52.87
C ARG A 153 4.36 15.75 -53.61
N ARG A 154 3.35 16.03 -54.43
CA ARG A 154 3.19 15.29 -55.68
C ARG A 154 3.25 16.30 -56.82
N ARG A 155 4.25 16.11 -57.66
CA ARG A 155 4.26 16.64 -59.04
C ARG A 155 3.03 16.12 -59.77
#